data_AF-A0A7S3I385-F1
#
_entry.id   AF-A0A7S3I385-F1
#
_cell.length_a   1.000
_cell.length_b   1.000
_cell.length_c   1.000
_cell.angle_alpha   90.00
_cell.angle_beta   90.00
_cell.angle_gamma   90.00
#
_symmetry.space_group_name_H-M   'P 1'
#
loop_
_entity.id
_entity.type
_entity.pdbx_description
1 polymer ?
#
loop_
_entity_poly.entity_id
_entity_poly.type
_entity_poly.pdbx_seq_one_letter_code
_entity_poly.pdbx_strand_id
1 'polypeptide(L)'
;PSLMDNPGKLKGHSFVRNNDFISKMLDLDPGRHRVIENDWQEESTIAKLSNHLDILSRSPGIYPTEAITQFNPRKLKPFFSKLPQYSQINEQCIAPYFPPGSDVNLKRLAAKHQAKYMMSTSTITSLLSHLYYMIANFKSPHFSGLSKAYDNEPLKFMISQRKPNTVFLRQQRTEDKRQLYAIDSDAAFGEPSNTVLLKMGKYMEKMFTTDAEFFNDYFVLDLKTNKPRVELTEEMINDLRDEDYFRYM
;
A
#
# COMPACT_ATOMS: atom_id res chain seq x y z
N PRO A 1 7.84 9.67 37.90
CA PRO A 1 9.02 9.73 37.01
C PRO A 1 8.57 9.71 35.54
N SER A 2 8.66 10.86 34.88
CA SER A 2 8.17 11.11 33.53
C SER A 2 8.81 10.17 32.51
N LEU A 3 7.99 9.37 31.83
CA LEU A 3 8.34 8.53 30.67
C LEU A 3 8.63 9.37 29.40
N MET A 4 9.10 10.61 29.57
CA MET A 4 9.35 11.60 28.52
C MET A 4 10.84 11.98 28.47
N ASP A 5 11.73 11.06 28.84
CA ASP A 5 13.15 11.22 28.51
C ASP A 5 13.43 10.52 27.17
N ASN A 6 13.28 11.31 26.10
CA ASN A 6 13.93 11.13 24.80
C ASN A 6 13.57 9.85 24.02
N PRO A 7 12.55 9.87 23.12
CA PRO A 7 12.15 8.69 22.33
C PRO A 7 13.17 8.23 21.26
N GLY A 8 14.37 8.81 21.21
CA GLY A 8 15.40 8.49 20.21
C GLY A 8 16.59 7.66 20.70
N LYS A 9 16.67 7.27 21.98
CA LYS A 9 17.83 6.54 22.52
C LYS A 9 17.44 5.19 23.12
N LEU A 10 17.24 4.20 22.26
CA LEU A 10 17.50 2.81 22.66
C LEU A 10 18.99 2.72 23.05
N LYS A 11 19.29 2.46 24.34
CA LYS A 11 20.66 2.25 24.83
C LYS A 11 21.35 1.20 23.95
N GLY A 12 22.33 1.63 23.16
CA GLY A 12 23.18 0.74 22.34
C GLY A 12 23.10 0.95 20.82
N HIS A 13 22.11 1.68 20.30
CA HIS A 13 22.01 1.93 18.86
C HIS A 13 21.79 3.42 18.55
N SER A 14 22.80 4.04 17.93
CA SER A 14 22.71 5.37 17.34
C SER A 14 22.36 5.22 15.87
N PHE A 15 21.10 5.43 15.49
CA PHE A 15 20.71 5.48 14.08
C PHE A 15 20.96 6.89 13.55
N VAL A 16 22.00 7.04 12.73
CA VAL A 16 22.24 8.27 12.00
C VAL A 16 21.32 8.25 10.78
N ARG A 17 20.28 9.09 10.79
CA ARG A 17 19.53 9.40 9.58
C ARG A 17 20.50 10.14 8.67
N ASN A 18 20.84 9.56 7.51
CA ASN A 18 21.65 10.24 6.50
C ASN A 18 20.80 11.40 5.96
N ASN A 19 20.91 12.56 6.61
CA ASN A 19 19.90 13.62 6.58
C ASN A 19 20.02 14.57 5.38
N ASP A 20 20.91 14.30 4.44
CA ASP A 20 21.04 15.14 3.25
C ASP A 20 20.22 14.55 2.11
N PHE A 21 18.89 14.64 2.21
CA PHE A 21 18.06 14.58 1.01
C PHE A 21 18.25 15.90 0.24
N ILE A 22 19.32 15.98 -0.55
CA ILE A 22 19.46 17.01 -1.59
C ILE A 22 18.63 16.55 -2.80
N SER A 23 17.30 16.48 -2.65
CA SER A 23 16.42 16.32 -3.79
C SER A 23 16.10 17.72 -4.34
N LYS A 24 16.86 18.16 -5.34
CA LYS A 24 16.42 19.28 -6.16
C LYS A 24 15.31 18.76 -7.08
N MET A 25 14.12 19.36 -7.00
CA MET A 25 13.07 19.08 -7.98
C MET A 25 13.64 19.44 -9.35
N LEU A 26 13.87 18.41 -10.17
CA LEU A 26 14.34 18.59 -11.53
C LEU A 26 13.09 18.62 -12.40
N ASP A 27 12.82 19.78 -13.00
CA ASP A 27 11.76 19.92 -13.98
C ASP A 27 12.21 19.23 -15.27
N LEU A 28 11.89 17.94 -15.39
CA LEU A 28 12.36 17.07 -16.47
C LEU A 28 11.53 17.22 -17.76
N ASP A 29 10.38 17.90 -17.70
CA ASP A 29 9.46 18.08 -18.83
C ASP A 29 8.75 19.45 -18.75
N PRO A 30 8.76 20.29 -19.81
CA PRO A 30 7.90 21.47 -19.89
C PRO A 30 6.38 21.13 -19.91
N GLY A 31 6.03 19.83 -19.96
CA GLY A 31 4.68 19.33 -19.75
C GLY A 31 4.03 19.94 -18.51
N ARG A 32 2.87 20.59 -18.71
CA ARG A 32 2.07 21.11 -17.60
C ARG A 32 1.49 19.95 -16.78
N HIS A 33 2.23 19.49 -15.79
CA HIS A 33 1.67 18.62 -14.75
C HIS A 33 0.63 19.40 -13.97
N ARG A 34 -0.63 18.97 -14.07
CA ARG A 34 -1.72 19.53 -13.26
C ARG A 34 -2.01 18.57 -12.13
N VAL A 35 -1.71 18.98 -10.91
CA VAL A 35 -2.19 18.28 -9.71
C VAL A 35 -3.71 18.41 -9.70
N ILE A 36 -4.38 17.27 -9.58
CA ILE A 36 -5.83 17.19 -9.42
C ILE A 36 -6.09 16.90 -7.95
N GLU A 37 -6.85 17.76 -7.30
CA GLU A 37 -7.26 17.56 -5.91
C GLU A 37 -8.35 16.50 -5.83
N ASN A 38 -8.30 15.69 -4.77
CA ASN A 38 -9.35 14.74 -4.45
C ASN A 38 -10.61 15.51 -4.03
N ASP A 39 -11.70 15.34 -4.77
CA ASP A 39 -12.98 16.00 -4.54
C ASP A 39 -14.09 15.06 -4.04
N TRP A 40 -13.76 13.84 -3.61
CA TRP A 40 -14.72 12.85 -3.11
C TRP A 40 -14.37 12.26 -1.74
N GLN A 41 -13.14 12.46 -1.25
CA GLN A 41 -12.70 12.03 0.07
C GLN A 41 -12.41 13.26 0.93
N GLU A 42 -13.08 13.34 2.09
CA GLU A 42 -12.72 14.32 3.10
C GLU A 42 -11.46 13.88 3.85
N GLU A 43 -10.60 14.83 4.25
CA GLU A 43 -9.41 14.55 5.06
C GLU A 43 -9.75 13.88 6.40
N SER A 44 -10.95 14.16 6.93
CA SER A 44 -11.51 13.53 8.13
C SER A 44 -11.66 12.01 7.99
N THR A 45 -11.86 11.51 6.76
CA THR A 45 -12.07 10.10 6.43
C THR A 45 -10.75 9.33 6.31
N ILE A 46 -9.62 10.02 6.11
CA ILE A 46 -8.31 9.38 5.96
C ILE A 46 -7.98 8.62 7.25
N ALA A 47 -7.63 7.34 7.09
CA ALA A 47 -7.34 6.46 8.20
C ALA A 47 -6.13 6.94 9.00
N LYS A 48 -6.30 7.05 10.32
CA LYS A 48 -5.23 7.42 11.26
C LYS A 48 -4.72 6.19 11.98
N LEU A 49 -3.46 6.25 12.38
CA LEU A 49 -2.85 5.21 13.21
C LEU A 49 -3.61 5.08 14.54
N SER A 50 -4.06 3.86 14.83
CA SER A 50 -4.80 3.50 16.05
C SER A 50 -3.86 2.85 17.07
N ASN A 51 -4.38 2.50 18.26
CA ASN A 51 -3.64 1.75 19.28
C ASN A 51 -2.31 2.41 19.73
N HIS A 52 -2.29 3.75 19.84
CA HIS A 52 -1.10 4.56 20.18
C HIS A 52 0.06 4.49 19.18
N LEU A 53 -0.19 4.03 17.95
CA LEU A 53 0.82 4.03 16.89
C LEU A 53 1.08 5.44 16.32
N ASP A 54 0.29 6.46 16.68
CA ASP A 54 0.52 7.85 16.26
C ASP A 54 1.88 8.40 16.73
N ILE A 55 2.47 7.82 17.77
CA ILE A 55 3.85 8.10 18.20
C ILE A 55 4.88 7.87 17.08
N LEU A 56 4.63 6.90 16.20
CA LEU A 56 5.54 6.56 15.09
C LEU A 56 5.64 7.70 14.07
N SER A 57 4.54 8.43 13.87
CA SER A 57 4.51 9.59 12.98
C SER A 57 5.20 10.81 13.61
N ARG A 58 5.05 10.99 14.93
CA ARG A 58 5.59 12.16 15.67
C ARG A 58 7.07 12.03 16.01
N SER A 59 7.56 10.81 16.18
CA SER A 59 8.92 10.53 16.65
C SER A 59 9.59 9.50 15.74
N PRO A 60 10.39 9.93 14.74
CA PRO A 60 11.10 9.02 13.86
C PRO A 60 12.06 8.12 14.66
N GLY A 61 12.01 6.81 14.41
CA GLY A 61 12.86 5.84 15.12
C GLY A 61 12.51 4.40 14.75
N ILE A 62 13.29 3.46 15.30
CA ILE A 62 12.97 2.04 15.25
C ILE A 62 12.26 1.68 16.54
N TYR A 63 11.04 1.17 16.41
CA TYR A 63 10.19 0.75 17.52
C TYR A 63 10.04 -0.76 17.47
N PRO A 64 10.74 -1.50 18.33
CA PRO A 64 10.48 -2.93 18.50
C PRO A 64 9.01 -3.12 18.91
N THR A 65 8.37 -4.15 18.34
CA THR A 65 6.98 -4.47 18.65
C THR A 65 6.75 -4.60 20.16
N GLU A 66 7.71 -5.18 20.89
CA GLU A 66 7.67 -5.34 22.34
C GLU A 66 7.52 -3.99 23.06
N ALA A 67 8.19 -2.93 22.59
CA ALA A 67 8.10 -1.60 23.17
C ALA A 67 6.70 -1.00 22.98
N ILE A 68 6.10 -1.19 21.79
CA ILE A 68 4.74 -0.72 21.50
C ILE A 68 3.72 -1.46 22.38
N THR A 69 3.90 -2.76 22.61
CA THR A 69 2.96 -3.54 23.44
C THR A 69 2.95 -3.09 24.90
N GLN A 70 3.95 -2.36 25.39
CA GLN A 70 3.99 -1.85 26.76
C GLN A 70 2.93 -0.79 27.04
N PHE A 71 2.42 -0.08 26.02
CA PHE A 71 1.36 0.91 26.21
C PHE A 71 0.06 0.27 26.71
N ASN A 72 -0.27 -0.93 26.23
CA ASN A 72 -1.39 -1.72 26.73
C ASN A 72 -1.08 -3.22 26.55
N PRO A 73 -0.39 -3.86 27.52
CA PRO A 73 0.11 -5.22 27.38
C PRO A 73 -0.98 -6.28 27.19
N ARG A 74 -2.17 -6.07 27.78
CA ARG A 74 -3.28 -7.04 27.67
C ARG A 74 -3.87 -7.04 26.26
N LYS A 75 -4.06 -5.85 25.67
CA LYS A 75 -4.68 -5.67 24.37
C LYS A 75 -3.69 -5.87 23.21
N LEU A 76 -2.52 -5.24 23.29
CA LEU A 76 -1.60 -5.11 22.15
C LEU A 76 -0.61 -6.25 22.02
N LYS A 77 -0.25 -6.92 23.12
CA LYS A 77 0.71 -8.02 23.07
C LYS A 77 0.21 -9.19 22.22
N PRO A 78 -1.02 -9.71 22.38
CA PRO A 78 -1.55 -10.72 21.48
C PRO A 78 -1.68 -10.21 20.04
N PHE A 79 -2.06 -8.95 19.88
CA PHE A 79 -2.35 -8.32 18.59
C PHE A 79 -1.12 -8.21 17.68
N PHE A 80 -0.01 -7.64 18.16
CA PHE A 80 1.19 -7.44 17.34
C PHE A 80 2.18 -8.60 17.35
N SER A 81 2.13 -9.49 18.35
CA SER A 81 3.12 -10.59 18.46
C SER A 81 2.80 -11.78 17.55
N LYS A 82 1.53 -11.93 17.12
CA LYS A 82 1.08 -13.05 16.30
C LYS A 82 0.20 -12.52 15.17
N LEU A 83 0.84 -12.18 14.05
CA LEU A 83 0.10 -11.81 12.85
C LEU A 83 -0.78 -12.98 12.42
N PRO A 84 -2.08 -12.76 12.15
CA PRO A 84 -2.96 -13.78 11.61
C PRO A 84 -2.42 -14.24 10.25
N GLN A 85 -2.48 -15.55 10.00
CA GLN A 85 -2.31 -16.04 8.65
C GLN A 85 -3.45 -15.55 7.78
N TYR A 86 -3.20 -15.46 6.48
CA TYR A 86 -4.19 -15.03 5.51
C TYR A 86 -5.50 -15.85 5.58
N SER A 87 -5.41 -17.17 5.78
CA SER A 87 -6.58 -18.05 5.95
C SER A 87 -7.43 -17.74 7.19
N GLN A 88 -6.92 -16.91 8.11
CA GLN A 88 -7.60 -16.49 9.33
C GLN A 88 -8.19 -15.08 9.21
N ILE A 89 -8.18 -14.48 8.02
CA ILE A 89 -8.72 -13.14 7.79
C ILE A 89 -10.08 -13.25 7.10
N ASN A 90 -11.06 -12.52 7.63
CA ASN A 90 -12.36 -12.35 7.01
C ASN A 90 -12.26 -11.34 5.85
N GLU A 91 -11.75 -11.78 4.71
CA GLU A 91 -11.62 -10.94 3.51
C GLU A 91 -12.94 -10.36 3.02
N GLN A 92 -14.06 -10.99 3.37
CA GLN A 92 -15.34 -10.47 2.94
C GLN A 92 -15.59 -9.07 3.48
N CYS A 93 -14.99 -8.69 4.61
CA CYS A 93 -15.16 -7.36 5.20
C CYS A 93 -14.14 -6.32 4.70
N ILE A 94 -13.18 -6.72 3.87
CA ILE A 94 -12.12 -5.83 3.37
C ILE A 94 -12.42 -5.49 1.91
N ALA A 95 -12.33 -4.21 1.54
CA ALA A 95 -12.54 -3.81 0.16
C ALA A 95 -11.56 -4.54 -0.80
N PRO A 96 -12.03 -5.04 -1.95
CA PRO A 96 -11.15 -5.64 -2.95
C PRO A 96 -10.23 -4.58 -3.56
N TYR A 97 -9.17 -5.02 -4.24
CA TYR A 97 -8.39 -4.09 -5.04
C TYR A 97 -9.21 -3.74 -6.27
N PHE A 98 -9.35 -2.45 -6.57
CA PHE A 98 -10.03 -1.97 -7.77
C PHE A 98 -8.98 -1.69 -8.84
N PRO A 99 -8.93 -2.48 -9.94
CA PRO A 99 -8.16 -2.10 -11.11
C PRO A 99 -8.66 -0.74 -11.63
N PRO A 100 -7.80 0.05 -12.28
CA PRO A 100 -8.19 1.32 -12.87
C PRO A 100 -9.49 1.21 -13.69
N GLY A 101 -9.64 0.19 -14.52
CA GLY A 101 -10.83 -0.01 -15.34
C GLY A 101 -12.15 -0.22 -14.59
N SER A 102 -12.09 -0.55 -13.29
CA SER A 102 -13.25 -0.77 -12.41
C SER A 102 -13.43 0.33 -11.36
N ASP A 103 -12.50 1.29 -11.28
CA ASP A 103 -12.55 2.37 -10.29
C ASP A 103 -13.46 3.51 -10.77
N VAL A 104 -14.59 3.68 -10.07
CA VAL A 104 -15.63 4.67 -10.39
C VAL A 104 -15.17 6.10 -10.17
N ASN A 105 -14.39 6.36 -9.13
CA ASN A 105 -13.91 7.71 -8.81
C ASN A 105 -12.78 8.13 -9.74
N LEU A 106 -11.85 7.22 -10.04
CA LEU A 106 -10.80 7.49 -11.01
C LEU A 106 -11.40 7.74 -12.40
N LYS A 107 -12.42 6.98 -12.79
CA LYS A 107 -13.16 7.20 -14.04
C LYS A 107 -13.88 8.55 -14.05
N ARG A 108 -14.55 8.92 -12.95
CA ARG A 108 -15.22 10.22 -12.78
C ARG A 108 -14.24 11.37 -12.92
N LEU A 109 -13.09 11.31 -12.25
CA LEU A 109 -12.03 12.31 -12.39
C LEU A 109 -11.51 12.39 -13.81
N ALA A 110 -11.21 11.25 -14.44
CA ALA A 110 -10.75 11.21 -15.81
C ALA A 110 -11.76 11.84 -16.78
N ALA A 111 -13.07 11.68 -16.53
CA ALA A 111 -14.15 12.38 -17.23
C ALA A 111 -14.13 13.88 -17.00
N LYS A 112 -14.14 14.31 -15.74
CA LYS A 112 -14.11 15.72 -15.35
C LYS A 112 -12.94 16.49 -15.96
N HIS A 113 -11.77 15.86 -16.04
CA HIS A 113 -10.54 16.45 -16.56
C HIS A 113 -10.24 16.12 -18.03
N GLN A 114 -11.19 15.49 -18.74
CA GLN A 114 -11.05 15.12 -20.16
C GLN A 114 -9.80 14.29 -20.46
N ALA A 115 -9.35 13.47 -19.51
CA ALA A 115 -8.16 12.64 -19.65
C ALA A 115 -8.40 11.49 -20.63
N LYS A 116 -7.46 11.25 -21.56
CA LYS A 116 -7.58 10.16 -22.54
C LYS A 116 -7.26 8.78 -21.94
N TYR A 117 -6.38 8.74 -20.94
CA TYR A 117 -5.91 7.53 -20.29
C TYR A 117 -6.07 7.62 -18.77
N MET A 118 -6.41 6.51 -18.13
CA MET A 118 -6.46 6.35 -16.68
C MET A 118 -5.73 5.07 -16.28
N MET A 119 -4.99 5.12 -15.19
CA MET A 119 -4.13 4.01 -14.75
C MET A 119 -3.72 4.20 -13.29
N SER A 120 -3.25 3.13 -12.66
CA SER A 120 -2.60 3.17 -11.35
C SER A 120 -1.08 3.19 -11.50
N THR A 121 -0.39 3.74 -10.49
CA THR A 121 1.07 3.76 -10.43
C THR A 121 1.66 2.36 -10.51
N SER A 122 1.07 1.40 -9.80
CA SER A 122 1.48 -0.01 -9.81
C SER A 122 1.40 -0.64 -11.20
N THR A 123 0.37 -0.30 -11.98
CA THR A 123 0.19 -0.85 -13.34
C THR A 123 1.22 -0.28 -14.31
N ILE A 124 1.43 1.04 -14.31
CA ILE A 124 2.34 1.66 -15.29
C ILE A 124 3.84 1.51 -14.92
N THR A 125 4.15 1.23 -13.65
CA THR A 125 5.54 1.05 -13.18
C THR A 125 6.32 0.05 -14.01
N SER A 126 5.71 -1.06 -14.42
CA SER A 126 6.35 -2.09 -15.24
C SER A 126 6.73 -1.56 -16.63
N LEU A 127 5.83 -0.80 -17.28
CA LEU A 127 6.05 -0.16 -18.58
C LEU A 127 7.14 0.92 -18.49
N LEU A 128 7.05 1.80 -17.48
CA LEU A 128 8.03 2.87 -17.26
C LEU A 128 9.41 2.29 -16.96
N SER A 129 9.49 1.16 -16.26
CA SER A 129 10.76 0.46 -16.03
C SER A 129 11.40 0.04 -17.35
N HIS A 130 10.63 -0.48 -18.31
CA HIS A 130 11.17 -0.81 -19.64
C HIS A 130 11.63 0.41 -20.43
N LEU A 131 10.85 1.50 -20.39
CA LEU A 131 11.27 2.77 -21.02
C LEU A 131 12.58 3.27 -20.40
N TYR A 132 12.67 3.23 -19.07
CA TYR A 132 13.89 3.56 -18.35
C TYR A 132 15.06 2.66 -18.76
N TYR A 133 14.88 1.34 -18.83
CA TYR A 133 15.95 0.43 -19.24
C TYR A 133 16.46 0.74 -20.65
N MET A 134 15.57 1.10 -21.58
CA MET A 134 15.96 1.49 -22.94
C MET A 134 16.75 2.80 -22.94
N ILE A 135 16.27 3.82 -22.24
CA ILE A 135 16.93 5.13 -22.13
C ILE A 135 18.30 5.00 -21.45
N ALA A 136 18.38 4.18 -20.40
CA ALA A 136 19.61 3.91 -19.68
C ALA A 136 20.55 2.93 -20.41
N ASN A 137 20.19 2.46 -21.61
CA ASN A 137 20.93 1.44 -22.36
C ASN A 137 21.25 0.19 -21.51
N PHE A 138 20.28 -0.26 -20.70
CA PHE A 138 20.38 -1.36 -19.75
C PHE A 138 21.58 -1.24 -18.79
N LYS A 139 22.04 -0.02 -18.51
CA LYS A 139 23.12 0.24 -17.57
C LYS A 139 22.76 -0.35 -16.21
N SER A 140 23.69 -1.12 -15.67
CA SER A 140 23.53 -1.76 -14.36
C SER A 140 23.42 -0.73 -13.24
N PRO A 141 22.57 -0.99 -12.22
CA PRO A 141 22.54 -0.17 -11.02
C PRO A 141 23.91 -0.09 -10.34
N HIS A 142 24.10 0.94 -9.52
CA HIS A 142 25.25 1.00 -8.62
C HIS A 142 24.97 0.15 -7.38
N PHE A 143 25.81 -0.85 -7.14
CA PHE A 143 25.68 -1.80 -6.01
C PHE A 143 26.66 -1.50 -4.86
N SER A 144 27.29 -0.33 -4.86
CA SER A 144 28.21 0.08 -3.80
C SER A 144 27.48 0.19 -2.45
N GLY A 145 28.05 -0.37 -1.40
CA GLY A 145 27.49 -0.30 -0.04
C GLY A 145 26.49 -1.40 0.31
N LEU A 146 26.30 -2.40 -0.57
CA LEU A 146 25.62 -3.65 -0.20
C LEU A 146 26.54 -4.55 0.65
N SER A 147 25.97 -5.58 1.27
CA SER A 147 26.74 -6.52 2.09
C SER A 147 27.72 -7.35 1.23
N LYS A 148 28.81 -7.82 1.84
CA LYS A 148 29.86 -8.64 1.18
C LYS A 148 29.33 -9.86 0.42
N ALA A 149 28.16 -10.36 0.80
CA ALA A 149 27.51 -11.48 0.12
C ALA A 149 27.19 -11.16 -1.36
N TYR A 150 27.07 -9.88 -1.72
CA TYR A 150 26.75 -9.42 -3.07
C TYR A 150 27.98 -9.07 -3.92
N ASP A 151 29.19 -9.13 -3.37
CA ASP A 151 30.42 -8.71 -4.09
C ASP A 151 30.68 -9.54 -5.36
N ASN A 152 30.22 -10.80 -5.37
CA ASN A 152 30.39 -11.74 -6.47
C ASN A 152 29.10 -11.96 -7.28
N GLU A 153 28.01 -11.26 -6.95
CA GLU A 153 26.74 -11.43 -7.63
C GLU A 153 26.73 -10.68 -8.98
N PRO A 154 25.99 -11.17 -10.00
CA PRO A 154 25.90 -10.49 -11.27
C PRO A 154 25.33 -9.07 -11.13
N LEU A 155 26.11 -8.06 -11.49
CA LEU A 155 25.70 -6.66 -11.49
C LEU A 155 24.84 -6.35 -12.72
N LYS A 156 23.68 -6.98 -12.86
CA LYS A 156 22.75 -6.78 -13.98
C LYS A 156 21.30 -6.95 -13.52
N PHE A 157 20.37 -6.35 -14.26
CA PHE A 157 18.95 -6.58 -14.01
C PHE A 157 18.60 -8.07 -14.11
N MET A 158 17.77 -8.54 -13.19
CA MET A 158 17.29 -9.91 -13.18
C MET A 158 16.54 -10.22 -14.49
N ILE A 159 16.54 -11.49 -14.90
CA ILE A 159 15.81 -11.92 -16.11
C ILE A 159 14.33 -11.55 -16.00
N SER A 160 13.75 -11.68 -14.80
CA SER A 160 12.36 -11.31 -14.51
C SER A 160 12.04 -9.83 -14.73
N GLN A 161 13.03 -8.94 -14.64
CA GLN A 161 12.87 -7.50 -14.87
C GLN A 161 13.02 -7.14 -16.36
N ARG A 162 13.70 -7.99 -17.13
CA ARG A 162 13.96 -7.78 -18.57
C ARG A 162 12.93 -8.46 -19.47
N LYS A 163 12.11 -9.37 -18.92
CA LYS A 163 11.04 -10.03 -19.67
C LYS A 163 10.04 -8.99 -20.20
N PRO A 164 9.45 -9.19 -21.39
CA PRO A 164 8.39 -8.31 -21.88
C PRO A 164 7.23 -8.24 -20.86
N ASN A 165 6.68 -7.04 -20.71
CA ASN A 165 5.48 -6.81 -19.91
C ASN A 165 4.29 -6.52 -20.84
N THR A 166 3.12 -7.01 -20.45
CA THR A 166 1.85 -6.81 -21.13
C THR A 166 0.88 -6.05 -20.21
N VAL A 167 -0.03 -5.31 -20.83
CA VAL A 167 -1.11 -4.58 -20.14
C VAL A 167 -2.37 -4.66 -20.98
N PHE A 168 -3.52 -4.55 -20.34
CA PHE A 168 -4.80 -4.42 -21.03
C PHE A 168 -5.15 -2.95 -21.21
N LEU A 169 -5.39 -2.56 -22.47
CA LEU A 169 -5.97 -1.27 -22.79
C LEU A 169 -7.48 -1.44 -22.96
N ARG A 170 -8.27 -1.08 -21.94
CA ARG A 170 -9.72 -1.23 -21.95
C ARG A 170 -10.39 0.09 -22.27
N GLN A 171 -11.20 0.11 -23.32
CA GLN A 171 -12.03 1.28 -23.61
C GLN A 171 -13.14 1.41 -22.57
N GLN A 172 -13.25 2.60 -21.97
CA GLN A 172 -14.24 2.94 -20.96
C GLN A 172 -15.41 3.68 -21.60
N ARG A 173 -16.63 3.34 -21.19
CA ARG A 173 -17.82 4.06 -21.60
C ARG A 173 -17.94 5.36 -20.81
N THR A 174 -17.99 6.48 -21.48
CA THR A 174 -18.25 7.80 -20.90
C THR A 174 -19.60 8.34 -21.40
N GLU A 175 -20.24 9.21 -20.61
CA GLU A 175 -21.56 9.77 -20.95
C GLU A 175 -21.49 10.67 -22.19
N ASP A 176 -20.39 11.42 -22.32
CA ASP A 176 -20.06 12.29 -23.45
C ASP A 176 -19.56 11.52 -24.71
N LYS A 177 -19.57 10.18 -24.69
CA LYS A 177 -19.09 9.29 -25.77
C LYS A 177 -17.63 9.53 -26.20
N ARG A 178 -16.83 10.24 -25.40
CA ARG A 178 -15.40 10.44 -25.69
C ARG A 178 -14.59 9.15 -25.50
N GLN A 179 -13.40 9.13 -26.08
CA GLN A 179 -12.46 8.05 -25.86
C GLN A 179 -11.76 8.20 -24.51
N LEU A 180 -12.02 7.25 -23.61
CA LEU A 180 -11.28 7.05 -22.37
C LEU A 180 -10.77 5.62 -22.36
N TYR A 181 -9.50 5.43 -22.01
CA TYR A 181 -8.91 4.10 -21.91
C TYR A 181 -8.32 3.88 -20.52
N ALA A 182 -8.71 2.77 -19.89
CA ALA A 182 -8.06 2.28 -18.69
C ALA A 182 -6.89 1.36 -19.06
N ILE A 183 -5.74 1.58 -18.45
CA ILE A 183 -4.59 0.66 -18.52
C ILE A 183 -4.64 -0.19 -17.25
N ASP A 184 -4.94 -1.48 -17.43
CA ASP A 184 -4.96 -2.47 -16.35
C ASP A 184 -3.77 -3.43 -16.48
N SER A 185 -3.29 -3.93 -15.34
CA SER A 185 -2.24 -4.94 -15.29
C SER A 185 -2.70 -6.25 -15.92
N ASP A 186 -1.85 -6.86 -16.74
CA ASP A 186 -2.06 -8.22 -17.22
C ASP A 186 -1.44 -9.23 -16.24
N ALA A 187 -2.30 -9.99 -15.55
CA ALA A 187 -1.89 -11.06 -14.65
C ALA A 187 -1.59 -12.38 -15.39
N ALA A 188 -1.78 -12.44 -16.71
CA ALA A 188 -1.67 -13.64 -17.53
C ALA A 188 -2.51 -14.82 -16.98
N PHE A 189 -2.04 -16.06 -17.13
CA PHE A 189 -2.76 -17.30 -16.79
C PHE A 189 -2.57 -17.78 -15.34
N GLY A 190 -1.89 -17.01 -14.47
CA GLY A 190 -1.62 -17.41 -13.09
C GLY A 190 -2.33 -16.51 -12.09
N GLU A 191 -2.51 -16.99 -10.86
CA GLU A 191 -2.76 -16.07 -9.74
C GLU A 191 -1.57 -15.09 -9.65
N PRO A 192 -1.81 -13.79 -9.46
CA PRO A 192 -0.72 -12.83 -9.30
C PRO A 192 0.20 -13.30 -8.17
N SER A 193 1.50 -13.45 -8.44
CA SER A 193 2.49 -13.88 -7.43
C SER A 193 2.51 -12.99 -6.18
N ASN A 194 2.02 -11.76 -6.30
CA ASN A 194 1.95 -10.77 -5.22
C ASN A 194 0.62 -10.80 -4.44
N THR A 195 -0.27 -11.76 -4.71
CA THR A 195 -1.63 -11.79 -4.12
C THR A 195 -1.58 -11.87 -2.60
N VAL A 196 -0.69 -12.70 -2.03
CA VAL A 196 -0.54 -12.82 -0.58
C VAL A 196 -0.04 -11.53 0.05
N LEU A 197 0.99 -10.89 -0.52
CA LEU A 197 1.53 -9.64 0.01
C LEU A 197 0.55 -8.47 -0.13
N LEU A 198 -0.20 -8.41 -1.24
CA LEU A 198 -1.26 -7.42 -1.44
C LEU A 198 -2.37 -7.57 -0.40
N LYS A 199 -2.85 -8.81 -0.20
CA LYS A 199 -3.86 -9.13 0.81
C LYS A 199 -3.35 -8.86 2.22
N MET A 200 -2.08 -9.16 2.48
CA MET A 200 -1.42 -8.87 3.75
C MET A 200 -1.32 -7.38 4.02
N GLY A 201 -0.88 -6.59 3.03
CA GLY A 201 -0.85 -5.14 3.13
C GLY A 201 -2.21 -4.55 3.51
N LYS A 202 -3.28 -5.03 2.86
CA LYS A 202 -4.66 -4.56 3.13
C LYS A 202 -5.14 -4.85 4.54
N TYR A 203 -5.02 -6.09 5.03
CA TYR A 203 -5.45 -6.38 6.39
C TYR A 203 -4.54 -5.71 7.43
N MET A 204 -3.24 -5.57 7.14
CA MET A 204 -2.31 -4.90 8.06
C MET A 204 -2.59 -3.39 8.14
N GLU A 205 -2.95 -2.77 7.02
CA GLU A 205 -3.41 -1.38 7.01
C GLU A 205 -4.63 -1.22 7.93
N LYS A 206 -5.59 -2.15 7.86
CA LYS A 206 -6.70 -2.22 8.82
C LYS A 206 -6.25 -2.43 10.25
N MET A 207 -5.35 -3.38 10.47
CA MET A 207 -4.78 -3.69 11.78
C MET A 207 -4.12 -2.47 12.44
N PHE A 208 -3.45 -1.63 11.66
CA PHE A 208 -2.76 -0.43 12.18
C PHE A 208 -3.68 0.78 12.33
N THR A 209 -4.80 0.82 11.62
CA THR A 209 -5.69 2.00 11.58
C THR A 209 -7.00 1.81 12.33
N THR A 210 -7.30 0.60 12.81
CA THR A 210 -8.48 0.31 13.64
C THR A 210 -8.09 -0.10 15.05
N ASP A 211 -9.03 0.01 15.98
CA ASP A 211 -8.82 -0.48 17.34
C ASP A 211 -8.60 -2.01 17.34
N ALA A 212 -7.68 -2.49 18.17
CA ALA A 212 -7.30 -3.90 18.18
C ALA A 212 -8.44 -4.86 18.53
N GLU A 213 -9.41 -4.47 19.37
CA GLU A 213 -10.57 -5.32 19.69
C GLU A 213 -11.50 -5.41 18.48
N PHE A 214 -11.83 -4.27 17.89
CA PHE A 214 -12.63 -4.19 16.67
C PHE A 214 -12.03 -5.02 15.53
N PHE A 215 -10.72 -4.92 15.30
CA PHE A 215 -10.05 -5.74 14.29
C PHE A 215 -10.22 -7.24 14.55
N ASN A 216 -9.98 -7.68 15.78
CA ASN A 216 -10.08 -9.10 16.15
C ASN A 216 -11.51 -9.64 16.06
N ASP A 217 -12.52 -8.82 16.32
CA ASP A 217 -13.89 -9.27 16.38
C ASP A 217 -14.55 -9.39 14.99
N TYR A 218 -14.18 -8.49 14.07
CA TYR A 218 -14.78 -8.39 12.73
C TYR A 218 -13.92 -9.01 11.62
N PHE A 219 -12.58 -8.91 11.72
CA PHE A 219 -11.66 -9.27 10.64
C PHE A 219 -10.86 -10.55 10.88
N VAL A 220 -10.81 -11.05 12.12
CA VAL A 220 -10.12 -12.31 12.44
C VAL A 220 -11.11 -13.45 12.60
N LEU A 221 -10.87 -14.53 11.87
CA LEU A 221 -11.66 -15.76 11.92
C LEU A 221 -11.19 -16.67 13.05
N ASP A 222 -12.14 -17.28 13.74
CA ASP A 222 -11.83 -18.33 14.72
C ASP A 222 -11.31 -19.59 14.01
N LEU A 223 -10.22 -20.14 14.54
CA LEU A 223 -9.52 -21.31 13.96
C LEU A 223 -10.37 -22.58 13.90
N LYS A 224 -11.39 -22.72 14.78
CA LYS A 224 -12.22 -23.92 14.85
C LYS A 224 -13.50 -23.76 14.02
N THR A 225 -14.13 -22.60 14.10
CA THR A 225 -15.43 -22.37 13.44
C THR A 225 -15.30 -21.75 12.06
N ASN A 226 -14.13 -21.19 11.73
CA ASN A 226 -13.88 -20.39 10.52
C ASN A 226 -14.89 -19.25 10.33
N LYS A 227 -15.34 -18.67 11.45
CA LYS A 227 -16.30 -17.56 11.50
C LYS A 227 -15.72 -16.38 12.29
N PRO A 228 -16.10 -15.14 11.97
CA PRO A 228 -15.81 -13.99 12.82
C PRO A 228 -16.48 -14.16 14.20
N ARG A 229 -16.02 -13.41 15.20
CA ARG A 229 -16.61 -13.46 16.55
C ARG A 229 -17.98 -12.80 16.61
N VAL A 230 -18.20 -11.81 15.76
CA VAL A 230 -19.48 -11.12 15.59
C VAL A 230 -20.21 -11.71 14.40
N GLU A 231 -21.50 -11.98 14.52
CA GLU A 231 -22.32 -12.34 13.38
C GLU A 231 -22.55 -11.09 12.52
N LEU A 232 -22.16 -11.18 11.24
CA LEU A 232 -22.24 -10.06 10.30
C LEU A 232 -23.36 -10.33 9.30
N THR A 233 -24.26 -9.36 9.15
CA THR A 233 -25.24 -9.35 8.06
C THR A 233 -24.59 -8.88 6.77
N GLU A 234 -25.22 -9.16 5.62
CA GLU A 234 -24.72 -8.69 4.32
C GLU A 234 -24.62 -7.16 4.24
N GLU A 235 -25.55 -6.45 4.88
CA GLU A 235 -25.55 -4.99 4.98
C GLU A 235 -24.30 -4.49 5.73
N MET A 236 -24.00 -5.06 6.90
CA MET A 236 -22.80 -4.70 7.66
C MET A 236 -21.50 -4.97 6.89
N ILE A 237 -21.45 -6.05 6.11
CA ILE A 237 -20.28 -6.37 5.29
C ILE A 237 -20.09 -5.33 4.18
N ASN A 238 -21.18 -4.90 3.54
CA ASN A 238 -21.12 -3.87 2.50
C ASN A 238 -20.72 -2.51 3.08
N ASP A 239 -21.25 -2.14 4.25
CA ASP A 239 -20.88 -0.90 4.93
C ASP A 239 -19.38 -0.86 5.25
N LEU A 240 -18.82 -1.97 5.75
CA LEU A 240 -17.38 -2.09 6.02
C LEU A 240 -16.54 -1.95 4.74
N ARG A 241 -16.98 -2.56 3.62
CA ARG A 241 -16.28 -2.44 2.34
C ARG A 241 -16.34 -1.04 1.76
N ASP A 242 -17.49 -0.38 1.87
CA ASP A 242 -17.67 0.97 1.36
C ASP A 242 -16.84 1.95 2.17
N GLU A 243 -16.85 1.82 3.51
CA GLU A 243 -15.95 2.57 4.39
C GLU A 243 -14.49 2.35 3.97
N ASP A 244 -14.06 1.12 3.73
CA ASP A 244 -12.70 0.81 3.29
C ASP A 244 -12.32 1.51 2.00
N TYR A 245 -13.20 1.48 0.99
CA TYR A 245 -12.95 2.14 -0.27
C TYR A 245 -12.73 3.64 -0.06
N PHE A 246 -13.54 4.32 0.76
CA PHE A 246 -13.38 5.75 1.02
C PHE A 246 -12.25 6.09 1.98
N ARG A 247 -11.80 5.17 2.83
CA ARG A 247 -10.73 5.44 3.82
C ARG A 247 -9.33 5.22 3.27
N TYR A 248 -9.16 4.26 2.37
CA TYR A 248 -7.84 3.77 1.95
C TYR A 248 -7.54 3.91 0.45
N MET A 249 -8.53 4.27 -0.39
CA MET A 249 -8.34 4.51 -1.83
C MET A 249 -8.51 5.98 -2.19
#